data_AF-A0A8J8JWW5-F1
#
_entry.id   AF-A0A8J8JWW5-F1
#
_cell.length_a   1.000
_cell.length_b   1.000
_cell.length_c   1.000
_cell.angle_alpha   90.00
_cell.angle_beta   90.00
_cell.angle_gamma   90.00
#
_symmetry.space_group_name_H-M   'P 1'
#
loop_
_entity.id
_entity.type
_entity.pdbx_description
1 polymer ?
#
loop_
_entity_poly.entity_id
_entity_poly.type
_entity_poly.pdbx_seq_one_letter_code
_entity_poly.pdbx_strand_id
1 'polypeptide(L)'
;MIFLGLSAKYPCHIKLSLAQFVEQAGSRNLDGWEHANLEGNDAYIYREPISAQQSFLAQFLAQDGINGNTVLSHVRHCTVGDIRLANTHPFSREWQGQTHLFF
;
A
#
# COMPACT_ATOMS: atom_id res chain seq x y z
N MET A 1 -4.03 7.58 10.31
CA MET A 1 -3.59 7.42 8.91
C MET A 1 -2.07 7.42 8.89
N ILE A 2 -1.43 6.47 8.20
CA ILE A 2 0.05 6.36 8.12
C ILE A 2 0.45 6.08 6.67
N PHE A 3 1.44 6.82 6.15
CA PHE A 3 1.91 6.72 4.77
C PHE A 3 3.43 6.51 4.70
N LEU A 4 3.87 5.75 3.70
CA LEU A 4 5.27 5.58 3.33
C LEU A 4 5.41 5.70 1.81
N GLY A 5 6.40 6.50 1.38
CA GLY A 5 6.79 6.60 -0.03
C GLY A 5 8.30 6.44 -0.17
N LEU A 6 8.72 5.65 -1.15
CA LEU A 6 10.12 5.43 -1.52
C LEU A 6 10.24 5.64 -3.03
N SER A 7 11.21 6.44 -3.45
CA SER A 7 11.61 6.56 -4.86
C SER A 7 13.12 6.45 -4.97
N ALA A 8 13.57 5.57 -5.86
CA ALA A 8 14.96 5.22 -6.02
C ALA A 8 15.35 5.16 -7.51
N LYS A 9 16.58 5.61 -7.80
CA LYS A 9 17.13 5.59 -9.15
C LYS A 9 17.32 4.16 -9.70
N TYR A 10 17.64 3.20 -8.84
CA TYR A 10 17.88 1.80 -9.21
C TYR A 10 16.83 0.89 -8.55
N PRO A 11 16.48 -0.27 -9.17
CA PRO A 11 15.54 -1.20 -8.60
C PRO A 11 15.94 -1.62 -7.18
N CYS A 12 14.98 -1.55 -6.26
CA CYS A 12 15.18 -1.89 -4.86
C CYS A 12 14.26 -3.06 -4.49
N HIS A 13 14.81 -4.01 -3.74
CA HIS A 13 14.04 -5.07 -3.11
C HIS A 13 13.58 -4.60 -1.72
N ILE A 14 12.28 -4.34 -1.56
CA ILE A 14 11.72 -3.70 -0.37
C ILE A 14 10.94 -4.73 0.43
N LYS A 15 11.34 -4.92 1.70
CA LYS A 15 10.59 -5.69 2.68
C LYS A 15 9.97 -4.72 3.68
N LEU A 16 8.65 -4.56 3.61
CA LEU A 16 7.90 -3.65 4.48
C LEU A 16 6.77 -4.42 5.17
N SER A 17 6.78 -4.42 6.50
CA SER A 17 5.66 -4.90 7.31
C SER A 17 4.78 -3.73 7.72
N LEU A 18 3.61 -3.61 7.08
CA LEU A 18 2.63 -2.59 7.45
C LEU A 18 2.08 -2.80 8.86
N ALA A 19 1.96 -4.06 9.29
CA ALA A 19 1.57 -4.41 10.66
C ALA A 19 2.54 -3.82 11.70
N GLN A 20 3.86 -4.01 11.49
CA GLN A 20 4.89 -3.44 12.37
C GLN A 20 4.93 -1.92 12.27
N PHE A 21 4.72 -1.36 11.07
CA PHE A 21 4.72 0.07 10.87
C PHE A 21 3.58 0.76 11.64
N VAL A 22 2.39 0.15 11.66
CA VAL A 22 1.24 0.60 12.47
C VAL A 22 1.54 0.52 13.96
N GLU A 23 2.15 -0.58 14.41
CA GLU A 23 2.53 -0.79 15.80
C GLU A 23 3.55 0.25 16.28
N GLN A 24 4.62 0.47 15.51
CA GLN A 24 5.66 1.47 15.82
C GLN A 24 5.12 2.90 15.83
N ALA A 25 4.14 3.20 14.98
CA ALA A 25 3.45 4.49 14.97
C ALA A 25 2.46 4.66 16.14
N GLY A 26 2.28 3.65 17.00
CA GLY A 26 1.32 3.68 18.12
C GLY A 26 -0.13 3.81 17.66
N SER A 27 -0.44 3.41 16.43
CA SER A 27 -1.71 3.69 15.78
C SER A 27 -2.67 2.51 15.89
N ARG A 28 -3.97 2.79 15.99
CA ARG A 28 -5.05 1.79 15.94
C ARG A 28 -5.73 1.74 14.57
N ASN A 29 -5.02 2.11 13.51
CA ASN A 29 -5.56 2.07 12.15
C ASN A 29 -5.72 0.60 11.73
N LEU A 30 -6.97 0.14 11.66
CA LEU A 30 -7.34 -1.25 11.40
C LEU A 30 -8.27 -1.38 10.18
N ASP A 31 -8.54 -0.27 9.49
CA ASP A 31 -9.67 -0.16 8.56
C ASP A 31 -9.30 -0.42 7.09
N GLY A 32 -8.05 -0.74 6.83
CA GLY A 32 -7.56 -1.05 5.51
C GLY A 32 -6.08 -0.76 5.35
N TRP A 33 -5.48 -1.39 4.36
CA TRP A 33 -4.10 -1.16 4.00
C TRP A 33 -3.93 -1.29 2.49
N GLU A 34 -2.82 -0.74 2.04
CA GLU A 34 -2.44 -0.82 0.65
C GLU A 34 -0.92 -0.71 0.44
N HIS A 35 -0.50 -1.28 -0.67
CA HIS A 35 0.87 -1.27 -1.16
C HIS A 35 0.82 -1.22 -2.68
N ALA A 36 1.60 -0.33 -3.29
CA ALA A 36 1.75 -0.28 -4.73
C ALA A 36 3.18 0.02 -5.13
N ASN A 37 3.63 -0.60 -6.21
CA ASN A 37 4.93 -0.34 -6.83
C ASN A 37 4.72 -0.02 -8.31
N LEU A 38 5.35 1.06 -8.77
CA LEU A 38 5.34 1.48 -10.17
C LEU A 38 6.45 0.73 -10.93
N GLU A 39 6.08 0.13 -12.06
CA GLU A 39 6.99 -0.55 -12.98
C GLU A 39 6.74 -0.07 -14.42
N GLY A 40 7.69 0.69 -14.97
CA GLY A 40 7.54 1.28 -16.29
C GLY A 40 6.31 2.19 -16.38
N ASN A 41 5.37 1.83 -17.24
CA ASN A 41 4.11 2.55 -17.43
C ASN A 41 2.95 1.97 -16.60
N ASP A 42 3.18 0.94 -15.79
CA ASP A 42 2.14 0.26 -15.04
C ASP A 42 2.44 0.20 -13.53
N ALA A 43 1.52 -0.39 -12.77
CA ALA A 43 1.65 -0.54 -11.33
C ALA A 43 1.09 -1.88 -10.84
N TYR A 44 1.80 -2.55 -9.94
CA TYR A 44 1.16 -3.56 -9.10
C TYR A 44 0.50 -2.87 -7.92
N ILE A 45 -0.74 -3.27 -7.63
CA ILE A 45 -1.55 -2.67 -6.58
C ILE A 45 -2.11 -3.80 -5.72
N TYR A 46 -1.80 -3.74 -4.43
CA TYR A 46 -2.31 -4.63 -3.40
C TYR A 46 -3.05 -3.78 -2.37
N ARG A 47 -4.29 -4.13 -2.07
CA ARG A 47 -5.08 -3.42 -1.06
C ARG A 47 -6.19 -4.30 -0.52
N GLU A 48 -6.47 -4.18 0.77
CA GLU A 48 -7.61 -4.84 1.38
C GLU A 48 -8.29 -3.93 2.41
N PRO A 49 -9.62 -4.01 2.56
CA PRO A 49 -10.38 -3.26 3.55
C PRO A 49 -10.41 -3.97 4.91
N ILE A 50 -9.27 -4.54 5.33
CA ILE A 50 -9.08 -5.19 6.64
C ILE A 50 -7.76 -4.71 7.24
N SER A 51 -7.54 -4.96 8.52
CA SER A 51 -6.26 -4.63 9.16
C SER A 51 -5.10 -5.38 8.52
N ALA A 52 -3.98 -4.68 8.28
CA ALA A 52 -2.73 -5.30 7.82
C ALA A 52 -2.23 -6.43 8.76
N GLN A 53 -2.60 -6.40 10.05
CA GLN A 53 -2.25 -7.45 11.01
C GLN A 53 -2.99 -8.77 10.74
N GLN A 54 -4.21 -8.69 10.20
CA GLN A 54 -5.07 -9.84 9.93
C GLN A 54 -5.01 -10.30 8.46
N SER A 55 -4.30 -9.56 7.62
CA SER A 55 -4.18 -9.85 6.20
C SER A 55 -3.05 -10.85 5.93
N PHE A 56 -3.41 -12.01 5.38
CA PHE A 56 -2.42 -12.96 4.86
C PHE A 56 -1.61 -12.35 3.72
N LEU A 57 -2.25 -11.55 2.86
CA LEU A 57 -1.58 -10.89 1.74
C LEU A 57 -0.53 -9.87 2.24
N ALA A 58 -0.85 -9.06 3.24
CA ALA A 58 0.11 -8.13 3.84
C ALA A 58 1.30 -8.87 4.47
N GLN A 59 1.04 -10.00 5.14
CA GLN A 59 2.10 -10.84 5.70
C GLN A 59 2.98 -11.46 4.61
N PHE A 60 2.38 -11.95 3.53
CA PHE A 60 3.10 -12.50 2.38
C PHE A 60 4.01 -11.45 1.74
N LEU A 61 3.49 -10.25 1.46
CA LEU A 61 4.27 -9.15 0.87
C LEU A 61 5.41 -8.70 1.80
N ALA A 62 5.20 -8.74 3.12
CA ALA A 62 6.26 -8.43 4.09
C ALA A 62 7.36 -9.49 4.12
N GLN A 63 7.03 -10.76 3.89
CA GLN A 63 7.98 -11.88 3.90
C GLN A 63 8.79 -11.97 2.61
N ASP A 64 8.10 -12.01 1.46
CA ASP A 64 8.72 -12.15 0.15
C ASP A 64 9.44 -10.84 -0.23
N GLY A 65 8.79 -9.71 0.06
CA GLY A 65 9.20 -8.39 -0.40
C GLY A 65 8.78 -8.14 -1.84
N ILE A 66 8.96 -6.89 -2.27
CA ILE A 66 8.54 -6.44 -3.59
C ILE A 66 9.70 -5.70 -4.25
N ASN A 67 9.88 -5.93 -5.54
CA ASN A 67 10.85 -5.20 -6.36
C ASN A 67 10.22 -3.95 -6.95
N GLY A 68 10.92 -2.83 -6.89
CA GLY A 68 10.46 -1.61 -7.54
C GLY A 68 11.41 -0.43 -7.38
N ASN A 69 11.23 0.55 -8.25
CA ASN A 69 11.92 1.84 -8.17
C ASN A 69 11.10 2.86 -7.37
N THR A 70 9.78 2.77 -7.44
CA THR A 70 8.88 3.64 -6.67
C THR A 70 7.86 2.77 -5.96
N VAL A 71 7.81 2.89 -4.64
CA VAL A 71 6.90 2.16 -3.76
C VAL A 71 6.12 3.14 -2.91
N LEU A 72 4.82 2.92 -2.84
CA LEU A 72 3.88 3.70 -2.04
C LEU A 72 3.10 2.72 -1.18
N SER A 73 3.00 2.99 0.10
CA SER A 73 2.21 2.15 1.02
C SER A 73 1.50 3.01 2.03
N HIS A 74 0.31 2.56 2.40
CA HIS A 74 -0.56 3.35 3.25
C HIS A 74 -1.44 2.45 4.11
N VAL A 75 -1.73 2.90 5.33
CA VAL A 75 -2.67 2.25 6.23
C VAL A 75 -3.77 3.24 6.58
N ARG A 76 -4.97 2.87 6.14
CA ARG A 76 -6.18 3.66 6.23
C ARG A 76 -6.76 3.64 7.64
N HIS A 77 -7.32 4.79 8.02
CA HIS A 77 -8.24 4.93 9.14
C HIS A 77 -9.56 5.50 8.62
N CYS A 78 -10.65 4.77 8.75
CA CYS A 78 -11.95 5.15 8.23
C CYS A 78 -12.69 5.99 9.28
N THR A 79 -12.73 7.31 9.08
CA THR A 79 -13.49 8.22 9.96
C THR A 79 -14.95 8.37 9.54
N VAL A 80 -15.26 8.17 8.26
CA VAL A 80 -16.60 8.35 7.67
C VAL A 80 -16.87 7.26 6.63
N GLY A 81 -18.09 6.72 6.66
CA GLY A 81 -18.57 5.72 5.70
C GLY A 81 -18.16 4.29 6.04
N ASP A 82 -18.59 3.35 5.19
CA ASP A 82 -18.31 1.93 5.38
C ASP A 82 -16.88 1.57 4.96
N ILE A 83 -16.30 0.56 5.60
CA ILE A 83 -15.01 -0.03 5.21
C ILE A 83 -15.23 -0.96 4.02
N ARG A 84 -14.84 -0.54 2.81
CA ARG A 84 -15.03 -1.30 1.56
C ARG A 84 -13.79 -1.21 0.66
N LEU A 85 -13.58 -2.21 -0.18
CA LEU A 85 -12.45 -2.16 -1.13
C LEU A 85 -12.54 -0.95 -2.08
N ALA A 86 -13.75 -0.59 -2.50
CA ALA A 86 -14.00 0.54 -3.40
C ALA A 86 -13.60 1.91 -2.82
N ASN A 87 -13.40 2.03 -1.50
CA ASN A 87 -12.91 3.25 -0.86
C ASN A 87 -11.58 3.02 -0.11
N THR A 88 -10.88 1.93 -0.41
CA THR A 88 -9.50 1.71 0.04
C THR A 88 -8.56 2.17 -1.06
N HIS A 89 -7.68 3.11 -0.73
CA HIS A 89 -6.64 3.62 -1.63
C HIS A 89 -5.61 2.51 -1.97
N PRO A 90 -4.73 2.70 -2.96
CA PRO A 90 -4.78 3.77 -3.95
C PRO A 90 -5.90 3.56 -4.96
N PHE A 91 -6.42 4.66 -5.49
CA PHE A 91 -7.16 4.66 -6.74
C PHE A 91 -6.18 4.68 -7.90
N SER A 92 -6.52 4.01 -8.99
CA SER A 92 -5.72 4.04 -10.21
C SER A 92 -6.53 4.57 -11.38
N ARG A 93 -5.84 5.27 -12.29
CA ARG A 93 -6.40 5.68 -13.57
C ARG A 93 -5.30 5.68 -14.62
N GLU A 94 -5.61 5.13 -15.79
CA GLU A 94 -4.72 5.25 -16.93
C GLU A 94 -4.89 6.62 -17.60
N TRP A 95 -3.77 7.25 -17.94
CA TRP A 95 -3.71 8.46 -18.73
C TRP A 95 -2.47 8.46 -19.60
N GLN A 96 -2.68 8.62 -20.92
CA GLN A 96 -1.63 8.58 -21.94
C GLN A 96 -0.78 7.30 -21.92
N GLY A 97 -1.41 6.15 -21.65
CA GLY A 97 -0.73 4.87 -21.59
C GLY A 97 0.14 4.68 -20.34
N GLN A 98 -0.07 5.50 -19.30
CA GLN A 98 0.59 5.37 -17.99
C GLN A 98 -0.45 5.20 -16.89
N THR A 99 -0.20 4.29 -15.96
CA THR A 99 -1.00 4.10 -14.74
C THR A 99 -0.62 5.17 -13.72
N HIS A 100 -1.60 5.99 -13.31
CA HIS A 100 -1.46 7.00 -12.26
C HIS A 100 -2.16 6.50 -11.00
N LEU A 101 -1.48 6.61 -9.86
CA LEU A 101 -2.00 6.22 -8.55
C LEU A 101 -2.32 7.44 -7.69
N PHE A 102 -3.45 7.40 -6.99
CA PHE A 102 -3.95 8.48 -6.13
C PHE A 102 -4.33 7.92 -4.74
N PHE A 103 -3.70 8.47 -3.70
CA PHE A 103 -3.89 8.10 -2.30
C PHE A 103 -4.67 9.18 -1.53
#